data_AF-A0A142L1M3-F1
#
_entry.id   AF-A0A142L1M3-F1
#
_cell.length_a   1.000
_cell.length_b   1.000
_cell.length_c   1.000
_cell.angle_alpha   90.00
_cell.angle_beta   90.00
_cell.angle_gamma   90.00
#
_symmetry.space_group_name_H-M   'P 1'
#
loop_
_entity.id
_entity.type
_entity.pdbx_description
1 polymer ?
#
loop_
_entity_poly.entity_id
_entity_poly.type
_entity_poly.pdbx_seq_one_letter_code
_entity_poly.pdbx_strand_id
1 'polypeptide(L)'
;MVLIFGEGWCEQNWYLRPLKKGSARIAERAWSEPQTEKTVIIPIGLTYEHFDGGGKSVVLNVGKAITSAENTQNESGATFVKWLNSRITESLKTLAYFNPMLQINSTDHQQLMRS
;
A
#
# COMPACT_ATOMS: atom_id res chain seq x y z
N MET A 1 -2.60 16.74 -0.10
CA MET A 1 -2.74 15.27 -0.14
C MET A 1 -1.84 14.74 -1.25
N VAL A 2 -1.11 13.65 -1.00
CA VAL A 2 -0.21 13.03 -2.00
C VAL A 2 -0.56 11.55 -2.10
N LEU A 3 -0.70 11.03 -3.32
CA LEU A 3 -0.87 9.61 -3.60
C LEU A 3 0.44 9.03 -4.12
N ILE A 4 0.91 7.93 -3.53
CA ILE A 4 2.19 7.32 -3.86
C ILE A 4 2.00 5.82 -4.11
N PHE A 5 2.41 5.36 -5.31
CA PHE A 5 2.53 3.93 -5.61
C PHE A 5 3.91 3.43 -5.18
N GLY A 6 3.98 2.79 -4.02
CA GLY A 6 5.25 2.40 -3.38
C GLY A 6 6.04 1.31 -4.11
N GLU A 7 5.45 0.59 -5.06
CA GLU A 7 6.08 -0.50 -5.81
C GLU A 7 7.05 -0.01 -6.91
N GLY A 8 6.85 1.22 -7.40
CA GLY A 8 7.70 1.85 -8.43
C GLY A 8 7.54 1.30 -9.86
N TRP A 9 6.81 0.20 -10.06
CA TRP A 9 6.41 -0.31 -11.37
C TRP A 9 5.12 -1.13 -11.24
N CYS A 10 4.09 -0.78 -12.02
CA CYS A 10 2.87 -1.57 -12.16
C CYS A 10 3.02 -2.53 -13.36
N GLU A 11 3.00 -3.83 -13.11
CA GLU A 11 2.84 -4.86 -14.15
C GLU A 11 1.45 -5.48 -14.02
N GLN A 12 1.01 -6.22 -15.04
CA GLN A 12 -0.31 -6.86 -15.03
C GLN A 12 -0.35 -8.10 -14.11
N ASN A 13 -0.23 -7.91 -12.79
CA ASN A 13 -0.32 -8.98 -11.79
C ASN A 13 -1.03 -8.56 -10.49
N TRP A 14 -1.60 -9.56 -9.81
CA TRP A 14 -2.27 -9.42 -8.51
C TRP A 14 -1.40 -9.95 -7.36
N TYR A 15 -0.09 -9.69 -7.37
CA TYR A 15 0.78 -9.93 -6.22
C TYR A 15 1.36 -8.62 -5.70
N LEU A 16 1.52 -8.51 -4.38
CA LEU A 16 2.16 -7.34 -3.77
C LEU A 16 3.65 -7.35 -4.10
N ARG A 17 4.13 -6.33 -4.80
CA ARG A 17 5.56 -6.20 -5.04
C ARG A 17 6.27 -5.66 -3.80
N PRO A 18 7.56 -5.97 -3.62
CA PRO A 18 8.36 -5.33 -2.60
C PRO A 18 8.33 -3.80 -2.76
N LEU A 19 7.89 -3.10 -1.72
CA LEU A 19 7.88 -1.64 -1.70
C LEU A 19 9.31 -1.10 -1.81
N LYS A 20 9.51 -0.12 -2.69
CA LYS A 20 10.78 0.57 -2.85
C LYS A 20 11.03 1.52 -1.67
N LYS A 21 12.25 2.06 -1.60
CA LYS A 21 12.67 2.92 -0.48
C LYS A 21 12.06 4.33 -0.53
N GLY A 22 11.61 4.78 -1.70
CA GLY A 22 11.25 6.18 -1.97
C GLY A 22 10.12 6.71 -1.09
N SER A 23 9.00 5.99 -1.01
CA SER A 23 7.85 6.37 -0.16
C SER A 23 8.26 6.51 1.30
N ALA A 24 9.06 5.57 1.81
CA ALA A 24 9.53 5.64 3.18
C ALA A 24 10.51 6.79 3.42
N ARG A 25 11.39 7.11 2.47
CA ARG A 25 12.28 8.27 2.59
C ARG A 25 11.53 9.60 2.59
N ILE A 26 10.45 9.71 1.82
CA ILE A 26 9.58 10.89 1.84
C ILE A 26 8.88 11.02 3.20
N ALA A 27 8.32 9.93 3.71
CA ALA A 27 7.69 9.90 5.03
C ALA A 27 8.67 10.27 6.16
N GLU A 28 9.88 9.71 6.13
CA GLU A 28 10.94 10.01 7.09
C GLU A 28 11.26 11.51 7.12
N ARG A 29 11.41 12.12 5.94
CA ARG A 29 11.68 13.56 5.81
C ARG A 29 10.51 14.40 6.29
N ALA A 30 9.29 14.05 5.90
CA ALA A 30 8.09 14.76 6.36
C ALA A 30 7.97 14.75 7.89
N TRP A 31 8.29 13.62 8.52
CA TRP A 31 8.24 13.52 9.98
C TRP A 31 9.40 14.22 10.70
N SER A 32 10.47 14.59 9.99
CA SER A 32 11.60 15.35 10.53
C SER A 32 11.43 16.86 10.47
N GLU A 33 10.41 17.36 9.76
CA GLU A 33 10.19 18.80 9.54
C GLU A 33 8.98 19.31 10.34
N PRO A 34 9.11 20.40 11.12
CA PRO A 34 8.01 20.90 11.96
C PRO A 34 6.70 21.18 11.20
N GLN A 35 6.81 21.56 9.93
CA GLN A 35 5.65 21.88 9.08
C GLN A 35 4.87 20.63 8.66
N THR A 36 5.50 19.45 8.64
CA THR A 36 4.93 18.22 8.11
C THR A 36 4.98 17.03 9.09
N GLU A 37 5.45 17.25 10.32
CA GLU A 37 5.60 16.24 11.37
C GLU A 37 4.31 15.47 11.72
N LYS A 38 3.16 16.09 11.47
CA LYS A 38 1.81 15.55 11.72
C LYS A 38 1.22 14.80 10.53
N THR A 39 1.99 14.61 9.45
CA THR A 39 1.53 13.87 8.27
C THR A 39 1.17 12.44 8.65
N VAL A 40 0.03 11.97 8.17
CA VAL A 40 -0.41 10.59 8.38
C VAL A 40 -0.26 9.80 7.07
N ILE A 41 0.11 8.53 7.20
CA ILE A 41 0.22 7.61 6.07
C ILE A 41 -0.98 6.67 6.12
N ILE A 42 -1.80 6.66 5.07
CA ILE A 42 -2.96 5.77 4.96
C ILE A 42 -2.66 4.69 3.93
N PRO A 43 -2.52 3.41 4.33
CA PRO A 43 -2.44 2.31 3.38
C PRO A 43 -3.77 2.13 2.65
N ILE A 44 -3.73 1.98 1.32
CA ILE A 44 -4.92 1.77 0.50
C ILE A 44 -4.72 0.47 -0.30
N GLY A 45 -5.58 -0.51 -0.06
CA GLY A 45 -5.69 -1.70 -0.91
C GLY A 45 -6.57 -1.39 -2.11
N LEU A 46 -6.05 -1.65 -3.30
CA LEU A 46 -6.74 -1.48 -4.58
C LEU A 46 -6.88 -2.84 -5.24
N THR A 47 -8.11 -3.28 -5.52
CA THR A 47 -8.36 -4.50 -6.30
C THR A 47 -9.27 -4.16 -7.46
N TYR A 48 -8.83 -4.48 -8.68
CA TYR A 48 -9.59 -4.28 -9.91
C TYR A 48 -10.00 -5.62 -10.51
N GLU A 49 -11.10 -5.59 -11.24
CA GLU A 49 -11.68 -6.79 -11.86
C GLU A 49 -10.78 -7.38 -12.95
N HIS A 50 -10.24 -6.56 -13.85
CA HIS A 50 -9.44 -7.01 -14.99
C HIS A 50 -8.50 -5.91 -15.49
N PHE A 51 -7.43 -6.27 -16.22
CA PHE A 51 -6.35 -5.35 -16.62
C PHE A 51 -6.65 -4.50 -17.85
N ASP A 52 -7.42 -5.01 -18.81
CA ASP A 52 -7.70 -4.35 -20.11
C ASP A 52 -9.20 -4.11 -20.31
N GLY A 53 -9.63 -3.30 -21.29
CA GLY A 53 -11.06 -3.01 -21.52
C GLY A 53 -11.67 -1.92 -20.61
N GLY A 54 -12.96 -1.61 -20.79
CA GLY A 54 -13.70 -0.60 -20.03
C GLY A 54 -14.87 -1.20 -19.24
N GLY A 55 -15.46 -0.44 -18.32
CA GLY A 55 -16.59 -0.91 -17.50
C GLY A 55 -16.19 -1.79 -16.32
N LYS A 56 -15.07 -1.47 -15.66
CA LYS A 56 -14.51 -2.29 -14.58
C LYS A 56 -15.00 -1.86 -13.23
N SER A 57 -15.19 -2.85 -12.36
CA SER A 57 -15.34 -2.59 -10.93
C SER A 57 -13.97 -2.49 -10.26
N VAL A 58 -13.89 -1.61 -9.25
CA VAL A 58 -12.71 -1.43 -8.40
C VAL A 58 -13.16 -1.44 -6.94
N VAL A 59 -12.54 -2.29 -6.14
CA VAL A 59 -12.69 -2.32 -4.69
C VAL A 59 -11.53 -1.55 -4.07
N LEU A 60 -11.87 -0.59 -3.21
CA LEU A 60 -10.93 0.23 -2.44
C LEU A 60 -11.12 -0.05 -0.96
N ASN A 61 -10.09 -0.58 -0.32
CA ASN A 61 -10.08 -0.82 1.12
C ASN A 61 -9.08 0.12 1.79
N VAL A 62 -9.55 0.84 2.81
CA VAL A 62 -8.76 1.86 3.51
C VAL A 62 -8.23 1.26 4.81
N GLY A 63 -6.92 1.32 5.00
CA GLY A 63 -6.23 0.86 6.19
C GLY A 63 -6.25 1.86 7.34
N LYS A 64 -5.73 1.41 8.48
CA LYS A 64 -5.49 2.27 9.64
C LYS A 64 -4.37 3.27 9.33
N ALA A 65 -4.54 4.51 9.78
CA ALA A 65 -3.51 5.53 9.70
C ALA A 65 -2.25 5.11 10.46
N ILE A 66 -1.08 5.30 9.83
CA ILE A 66 0.24 5.16 10.43
C ILE A 66 0.77 6.56 10.74
N THR A 67 1.19 6.78 11.98
CA THR A 67 1.68 8.08 12.46
C THR A 67 3.12 8.00 12.96
N SER A 68 3.79 9.14 13.05
CA SER A 68 5.14 9.25 13.60
C SER A 68 5.23 8.75 15.04
N ALA A 69 4.16 8.91 15.84
CA ALA A 69 4.07 8.44 17.21
C ALA A 69 4.20 6.90 17.36
N GLU A 70 3.95 6.14 16.29
CA GLU A 70 4.12 4.68 16.30
C GLU A 70 5.57 4.23 16.11
N ASN A 71 6.48 5.14 15.74
CA ASN A 71 7.92 4.88 15.66
C ASN A 71 8.59 5.01 17.04
N THR A 72 8.16 4.19 18.00
CA THR A 72 8.61 4.28 19.41
C THR A 72 10.10 3.97 19.62
N GLN A 73 10.73 3.29 18.67
CA GLN A 73 12.15 2.92 18.71
C GLN A 73 13.05 3.98 18.05
N ASN A 74 12.49 5.10 17.59
CA ASN A 74 13.21 6.16 16.86
C ASN A 74 14.03 5.60 15.67
N GLU A 75 13.42 4.69 14.90
CA GLU A 75 14.03 4.12 13.71
C GLU A 75 14.41 5.24 12.73
N SER A 76 15.58 5.13 12.10
CA SER A 76 16.08 6.12 11.13
C SER A 76 16.88 5.46 9.99
N GLY A 77 17.03 6.19 8.89
CA GLY A 77 17.73 5.75 7.71
C GLY A 77 17.21 4.43 7.14
N ALA A 78 18.08 3.41 7.13
CA ALA A 78 17.73 2.11 6.58
C ALA A 78 16.73 1.33 7.45
N THR A 79 16.79 1.50 8.79
CA THR A 79 15.90 0.78 9.69
C THR A 79 14.49 1.36 9.64
N PHE A 80 14.36 2.69 9.52
CA PHE A 80 13.07 3.35 9.26
C PHE A 80 12.40 2.82 7.98
N VAL A 81 13.16 2.74 6.88
CA VAL A 81 12.64 2.22 5.61
C VAL A 81 12.12 0.79 5.78
N LYS A 82 12.87 -0.07 6.47
CA LYS A 82 12.44 -1.46 6.73
C LYS A 82 11.19 -1.50 7.62
N TRP A 83 11.15 -0.69 8.67
CA TRP A 83 10.03 -0.60 9.61
C TRP A 83 8.75 -0.16 8.90
N LEU A 84 8.80 0.95 8.17
CA LEU A 84 7.61 1.50 7.51
C LEU A 84 7.14 0.59 6.37
N ASN A 85 8.06 0.09 5.53
CA ASN A 85 7.67 -0.80 4.43
C ASN A 85 7.05 -2.10 4.94
N SER A 86 7.57 -2.66 6.04
CA SER A 86 6.96 -3.84 6.68
C SER A 86 5.53 -3.55 7.13
N ARG A 87 5.29 -2.41 7.79
CA ARG A 87 3.94 -2.03 8.26
C ARG A 87 2.95 -1.80 7.11
N ILE A 88 3.36 -1.08 6.07
CA ILE A 88 2.51 -0.88 4.88
C ILE A 88 2.23 -2.23 4.23
N THR A 89 3.23 -3.10 4.09
CA THR A 89 3.09 -4.44 3.51
C THR A 89 2.08 -5.28 4.28
N GLU A 90 2.20 -5.37 5.61
CA GLU A 90 1.25 -6.11 6.44
C GLU A 90 -0.16 -5.53 6.37
N SER A 91 -0.29 -4.20 6.31
CA SER A 91 -1.60 -3.57 6.09
C SER A 91 -2.17 -3.97 4.72
N LEU A 92 -1.38 -3.85 3.65
CA LEU A 92 -1.84 -4.13 2.29
C LEU A 92 -2.27 -5.58 2.12
N LYS A 93 -1.58 -6.55 2.75
CA LYS A 93 -1.96 -7.98 2.78
C LYS A 93 -3.41 -8.23 3.20
N THR A 94 -3.97 -7.36 4.04
CA THR A 94 -5.36 -7.45 4.52
C THR A 94 -6.35 -6.61 3.71
N LEU A 95 -5.86 -5.65 2.93
CA LEU A 95 -6.70 -4.67 2.24
C LEU A 95 -6.86 -4.97 0.75
N ALA A 96 -5.89 -5.62 0.12
CA ALA A 96 -5.97 -5.99 -1.28
C ALA A 96 -6.06 -7.50 -1.45
N TYR A 97 -6.73 -7.92 -2.51
CA TYR A 97 -6.73 -9.30 -2.94
C TYR A 97 -5.39 -9.65 -3.58
N PHE A 98 -4.77 -10.72 -3.09
CA PHE A 98 -3.56 -11.26 -3.70
C PHE A 98 -3.85 -12.64 -4.26
N ASN A 99 -3.70 -12.78 -5.58
CA ASN A 99 -3.77 -14.07 -6.25
C ASN A 99 -2.48 -14.28 -7.06
N PRO A 100 -1.50 -15.01 -6.48
CA PRO A 100 -0.22 -15.27 -7.15
C PRO A 100 -0.37 -16.15 -8.39
N MET A 101 -1.50 -16.84 -8.57
CA MET A 101 -1.78 -17.70 -9.71
C MET A 101 -2.55 -17.03 -10.85
N LEU A 102 -2.87 -15.73 -10.74
CA LEU A 102 -3.47 -14.94 -11.82
C LEU A 102 -4.68 -15.63 -12.49
N GLN A 103 -5.66 -16.07 -11.71
CA GLN A 103 -6.91 -16.58 -12.28
C GLN A 103 -7.95 -15.46 -12.36
N ILE A 104 -8.01 -14.80 -13.51
CA ILE A 104 -9.07 -13.86 -13.86
C ILE A 104 -10.42 -14.57 -13.70
N ASN A 105 -11.39 -13.93 -13.03
CA ASN A 105 -12.73 -14.50 -12.78
C ASN A 105 -12.73 -15.78 -11.91
N SER A 106 -11.74 -15.98 -11.04
CA SER A 106 -11.88 -17.00 -9.99
C SER A 106 -13.11 -16.71 -9.12
N THR A 107 -13.71 -17.74 -8.54
CA THR A 107 -14.88 -17.61 -7.66
C THR A 107 -14.61 -16.61 -6.52
N ASP A 108 -13.43 -16.66 -5.92
CA ASP A 108 -13.00 -15.77 -4.83
C ASP A 108 -12.88 -14.30 -5.28
N HIS A 109 -12.34 -14.08 -6.48
CA HIS A 109 -12.23 -12.75 -7.07
C HIS A 109 -13.62 -12.18 -7.35
N GLN A 110 -14.53 -12.95 -7.94
CA GLN A 110 -15.91 -12.50 -8.17
C GLN A 110 -16.67 -12.25 -6.87
N GLN A 111 -16.42 -13.02 -5.81
CA GLN A 111 -17.07 -12.84 -4.51
C GLN A 111 -16.62 -11.53 -3.85
N LEU A 112 -15.34 -11.18 -3.94
CA LEU A 112 -14.81 -9.91 -3.43
C LEU A 112 -15.32 -8.70 -4.22
N MET A 113 -15.45 -8.80 -5.54
CA MET A 113 -15.98 -7.68 -6.35
C MET A 113 -17.48 -7.41 -6.10
N ARG A 114 -18.18 -8.30 -5.39
CA ARG A 114 -19.61 -8.20 -5.06
C ARG A 114 -19.90 -7.78 -3.61
N SER A 115 -18.88 -7.71 -2.76
CA SER A 115 -18.97 -7.30 -1.34
C SER A 115 -18.78 -5.81 -1.15
#